data_AF-A0A367QCC9-F1
#
_entry.id   AF-A0A367QCC9-F1
#
_cell.length_a   1.000
_cell.length_b   1.000
_cell.length_c   1.000
_cell.angle_alpha   90.00
_cell.angle_beta   90.00
_cell.angle_gamma   90.00
#
_symmetry.space_group_name_H-M   'P 1'
#
loop_
_entity.id
_entity.type
_entity.pdbx_description
1 polymer ?
#
loop_
_entity_poly.entity_id
_entity_poly.type
_entity_poly.pdbx_seq_one_letter_code
_entity_poly.pdbx_strand_id
1 'polypeptide(L)'
;MSQKSNITSIAIPESSDNHQVVDLTNLQYDIAALAEYEGMLTKLQKQRIRYNLQCEYEQGIQELSWLVERINTLSAQLETEMFKFKQIAVKTNKAYWAIQQPPNFSNKENLKLNYRIPHSIWQIHSSVIPIVSQRDGVFFLTTKTVDLFLQSQEINPEKLAKESQKRRQSLESWLLKMHEL
;
A
#
# COMPACT_ATOMS: atom_id res chain seq x y z
N MET A 1 91.27 69.58 8.31
CA MET A 1 91.35 68.19 8.78
C MET A 1 89.94 67.63 8.79
N SER A 2 89.72 66.65 7.92
CA SER A 2 88.46 65.95 7.68
C SER A 2 88.37 64.73 8.58
N GLN A 3 87.15 64.36 9.01
CA GLN A 3 86.64 63.04 9.38
C GLN A 3 85.60 63.20 10.52
N LYS A 4 84.44 62.55 10.55
CA LYS A 4 83.71 61.68 9.61
C LYS A 4 82.29 61.59 10.22
N SER A 5 81.26 61.85 9.45
CA SER A 5 79.86 61.61 9.84
C SER A 5 79.63 60.11 9.95
N ASN A 6 79.29 59.62 11.16
CA ASN A 6 78.84 58.25 11.36
C ASN A 6 77.43 58.10 10.78
N ILE A 7 77.35 57.53 9.58
CA ILE A 7 76.12 56.96 9.05
C ILE A 7 75.94 55.62 9.76
N THR A 8 74.97 55.55 10.66
CA THR A 8 74.49 54.28 11.20
C THR A 8 73.82 53.53 10.06
N SER A 9 74.54 52.61 9.42
CA SER A 9 73.96 51.60 8.55
C SER A 9 73.01 50.75 9.38
N ILE A 10 71.72 50.97 9.21
CA ILE A 10 70.68 50.04 9.66
C ILE A 10 70.86 48.79 8.80
N ALA A 11 71.43 47.75 9.40
CA ALA A 11 71.45 46.43 8.81
C ALA A 11 70.00 45.97 8.64
N ILE A 12 69.59 45.79 7.39
CA ILE A 12 68.37 45.05 7.05
C ILE A 12 68.63 43.61 7.47
N PRO A 13 67.85 43.01 8.39
CA PRO A 13 68.01 41.60 8.71
C PRO A 13 67.42 40.76 7.57
N GLU A 14 68.23 40.42 6.58
CA GLU A 14 67.94 39.33 5.64
C GLU A 14 68.15 37.98 6.35
N SER A 15 67.19 37.53 7.17
CA SER A 15 67.15 36.11 7.60
C SER A 15 65.84 35.67 8.28
N SER A 16 64.66 36.07 7.78
CA SER A 16 63.38 35.56 8.35
C SER A 16 62.28 35.21 7.34
N ASP A 17 62.51 35.37 6.04
CA ASP A 17 61.43 35.17 5.06
C ASP A 17 61.26 33.70 4.66
N ASN A 18 62.32 32.91 4.61
CA ASN A 18 62.24 31.51 4.13
C ASN A 18 61.45 30.59 5.07
N HIS A 19 61.51 30.80 6.40
CA HIS A 19 60.70 30.00 7.34
C HIS A 19 59.23 30.41 7.34
N GLN A 20 58.92 31.71 7.25
CA GLN A 20 57.54 32.18 7.16
C GLN A 20 56.88 31.75 5.85
N VAL A 21 57.61 31.77 4.73
CA VAL A 21 57.11 31.31 3.42
C VAL A 21 56.82 29.81 3.43
N VAL A 22 57.70 28.99 4.01
CA VAL A 22 57.47 27.53 4.14
C VAL A 22 56.26 27.23 5.04
N ASP A 23 56.10 27.96 6.13
CA ASP A 23 54.98 27.81 7.06
C ASP A 23 53.63 28.22 6.42
N LEU A 24 53.63 29.28 5.62
CA LEU A 24 52.47 29.72 4.82
C LEU A 24 52.09 28.70 3.74
N THR A 25 53.07 28.09 3.06
CA THR A 25 52.80 27.08 2.04
C THR A 25 52.25 25.77 2.63
N ASN A 26 52.75 25.36 3.81
CA ASN A 26 52.21 24.20 4.52
C ASN A 26 50.77 24.45 4.98
N LEU A 27 50.49 25.65 5.49
CA LEU A 27 49.13 26.05 5.88
C LEU A 27 48.18 26.08 4.68
N GLN A 28 48.63 26.54 3.50
CA GLN A 28 47.83 26.51 2.28
C GLN A 28 47.50 25.07 1.83
N TYR A 29 48.46 24.16 1.97
CA TYR A 29 48.23 22.73 1.69
C TYR A 29 47.21 22.13 2.66
N ASP A 30 47.32 22.43 3.96
CA ASP A 30 46.39 21.95 4.98
C ASP A 30 44.97 22.50 4.76
N ILE A 31 44.84 23.79 4.40
CA ILE A 31 43.56 24.40 4.05
C ILE A 31 42.93 23.71 2.83
N ALA A 32 43.73 23.41 1.81
CA ALA A 32 43.27 22.70 0.62
C ALA A 32 42.82 21.26 0.96
N ALA A 33 43.61 20.53 1.75
CA ALA A 33 43.29 19.17 2.19
C ALA A 33 42.02 19.13 3.06
N LEU A 34 41.83 20.11 3.95
CA LEU A 34 40.61 20.24 4.75
C LEU A 34 39.39 20.54 3.88
N ALA A 35 39.51 21.41 2.88
CA ALA A 35 38.42 21.69 1.93
C ALA A 35 38.04 20.45 1.10
N GLU A 36 39.02 19.65 0.68
CA GLU A 36 38.76 18.37 0.00
C GLU A 36 38.05 17.37 0.91
N TYR A 37 38.49 17.27 2.18
CA TYR A 37 37.88 16.40 3.17
C TYR A 37 36.43 16.80 3.49
N GLU A 38 36.16 18.10 3.65
CA GLU A 38 34.81 18.63 3.82
C GLU A 38 33.91 18.30 2.61
N GLY A 39 34.47 18.43 1.40
CA GLY A 39 33.79 18.03 0.16
C GLY A 39 33.47 16.52 0.12
N MET A 40 34.39 15.68 0.57
CA MET A 40 34.20 14.23 0.67
C MET A 40 33.12 13.88 1.71
N LEU A 41 33.17 14.48 2.90
CA LEU A 41 32.16 14.28 3.95
C LEU A 41 30.76 14.66 3.47
N THR A 42 30.64 15.80 2.78
CA THR A 42 29.35 16.26 2.23
C THR A 42 28.80 15.26 1.20
N LYS A 43 29.66 14.67 0.35
CA LYS A 43 29.26 13.63 -0.61
C LYS A 43 28.78 12.36 0.10
N LEU A 44 29.53 11.89 1.11
CA LEU A 44 29.17 10.71 1.90
C LEU A 44 27.85 10.90 2.64
N GLN A 45 27.62 12.08 3.23
CA GLN A 45 26.37 12.40 3.90
C GLN A 45 25.18 12.39 2.93
N LYS A 46 25.32 12.99 1.75
CA LYS A 46 24.28 12.95 0.70
C LYS A 46 24.00 11.52 0.23
N GLN A 47 25.03 10.69 0.09
CA GLN A 47 24.86 9.27 -0.27
C GLN A 47 24.12 8.50 0.83
N ARG A 48 24.49 8.68 2.09
CA ARG A 48 23.80 8.05 3.23
C ARG A 48 22.32 8.43 3.27
N ILE A 49 21.99 9.71 3.11
CA ILE A 49 20.61 10.17 3.09
C ILE A 49 19.83 9.51 1.96
N ARG A 50 20.39 9.46 0.74
CA ARG A 50 19.75 8.79 -0.41
C ARG A 50 19.51 7.31 -0.17
N TYR A 51 20.50 6.62 0.38
CA TYR A 51 20.38 5.20 0.70
C TYR A 51 19.26 4.96 1.72
N ASN A 52 19.22 5.74 2.81
CA ASN A 52 18.17 5.61 3.82
C ASN A 52 16.77 5.84 3.23
N LEU A 53 16.61 6.90 2.44
CA LEU A 53 15.35 7.20 1.76
C LEU A 53 14.92 6.07 0.80
N GLN A 54 15.89 5.45 0.12
CA GLN A 54 15.61 4.32 -0.76
C GLN A 54 15.13 3.10 0.04
N CYS A 55 15.77 2.78 1.18
CA CYS A 55 15.32 1.70 2.05
C CYS A 55 13.91 1.94 2.60
N GLU A 56 13.62 3.15 3.07
CA GLU A 56 12.28 3.53 3.56
C GLU A 56 11.23 3.41 2.45
N TYR A 57 11.56 3.84 1.23
CA TYR A 57 10.71 3.69 0.07
C TYR A 57 10.42 2.22 -0.26
N GLU A 58 11.45 1.37 -0.32
CA GLU A 58 11.31 -0.06 -0.62
C GLU A 58 10.47 -0.77 0.45
N GLN A 59 10.69 -0.45 1.73
CA GLN A 59 9.87 -0.97 2.83
C GLN A 59 8.41 -0.55 2.69
N GLY A 60 8.15 0.74 2.43
CA GLY A 60 6.79 1.26 2.24
C GLY A 60 6.06 0.58 1.08
N ILE A 61 6.75 0.29 -0.02
CA ILE A 61 6.17 -0.44 -1.16
C ILE A 61 5.82 -1.89 -0.77
N GLN A 62 6.67 -2.56 0.01
CA GLN A 62 6.39 -3.92 0.48
C GLN A 62 5.16 -3.94 1.40
N GLU A 63 5.06 -3.01 2.35
CA GLU A 63 3.93 -2.88 3.26
C GLU A 63 2.62 -2.60 2.51
N LEU A 64 2.65 -1.69 1.53
CA LEU A 64 1.49 -1.40 0.68
C LEU A 64 1.07 -2.62 -0.16
N SER A 65 2.03 -3.35 -0.71
CA SER A 65 1.74 -4.56 -1.49
C SER A 65 1.08 -5.64 -0.64
N TRP A 66 1.56 -5.82 0.60
CA TRP A 66 0.93 -6.73 1.56
C TRP A 66 -0.50 -6.30 1.91
N LEU A 67 -0.74 -4.99 2.12
CA LEU A 67 -2.07 -4.45 2.37
C LEU A 67 -3.03 -4.66 1.19
N VAL A 68 -2.54 -4.53 -0.05
CA VAL A 68 -3.32 -4.78 -1.27
C VAL A 68 -3.84 -6.21 -1.30
N GLU A 69 -2.96 -7.19 -1.09
CA GLU A 69 -3.32 -8.60 -1.06
C GLU A 69 -4.35 -8.89 0.04
N ARG A 70 -4.14 -8.31 1.23
CA ARG A 70 -5.04 -8.49 2.37
C ARG A 70 -6.42 -7.91 2.11
N ILE A 71 -6.51 -6.67 1.61
CA ILE A 71 -7.79 -6.01 1.31
C ILE A 71 -8.55 -6.81 0.25
N ASN A 72 -7.88 -7.22 -0.82
CA ASN A 72 -8.51 -7.96 -1.91
C ASN A 72 -9.00 -9.34 -1.44
N THR A 73 -8.25 -10.01 -0.57
CA THR A 73 -8.66 -11.29 0.03
C THR A 73 -9.91 -11.14 0.90
N LEU A 74 -9.94 -10.15 1.80
CA LEU A 74 -11.11 -9.87 2.64
C LEU A 74 -12.33 -9.49 1.80
N SER A 75 -12.12 -8.75 0.72
CA SER A 75 -13.20 -8.33 -0.18
C SER A 75 -13.80 -9.52 -0.93
N ALA A 76 -12.98 -10.49 -1.34
CA ALA A 76 -13.46 -11.74 -1.92
C ALA A 76 -14.22 -12.62 -0.91
N GLN A 77 -13.80 -12.63 0.35
CA GLN A 77 -14.54 -13.31 1.43
C GLN A 77 -15.90 -12.65 1.67
N LEU A 78 -15.95 -11.32 1.72
CA LEU A 78 -17.18 -10.57 1.87
C LEU A 78 -18.14 -10.83 0.71
N GLU A 79 -17.64 -10.86 -0.54
CA GLU A 79 -18.42 -11.24 -1.71
C GLU A 79 -19.07 -12.63 -1.53
N THR A 80 -18.29 -13.60 -1.05
CA THR A 80 -18.76 -14.97 -0.82
C THR A 80 -19.85 -15.04 0.25
N GLU A 81 -19.66 -14.36 1.38
CA GLU A 81 -20.65 -14.30 2.46
C GLU A 81 -21.92 -13.57 2.02
N MET A 82 -21.82 -12.54 1.18
CA MET A 82 -22.98 -11.88 0.59
C MET A 82 -23.81 -12.84 -0.28
N PHE A 83 -23.17 -13.70 -1.08
CA PHE A 83 -23.89 -14.72 -1.87
C PHE A 83 -24.55 -15.78 -0.97
N LYS A 84 -23.88 -16.23 0.08
CA LYS A 84 -24.50 -17.15 1.07
C LYS A 84 -25.70 -16.51 1.76
N PHE A 85 -25.54 -15.25 2.19
CA PHE A 85 -26.62 -14.48 2.81
C PHE A 85 -27.81 -14.37 1.87
N LYS A 86 -27.60 -14.06 0.58
CA LYS A 86 -28.66 -14.07 -0.45
C LYS A 86 -29.39 -15.41 -0.50
N GLN A 87 -28.66 -16.53 -0.57
CA GLN A 87 -29.27 -17.87 -0.65
C GLN A 87 -30.15 -18.16 0.58
N ILE A 88 -29.65 -17.84 1.78
CA ILE A 88 -30.39 -17.99 3.03
C ILE A 88 -31.62 -17.09 3.02
N ALA A 89 -31.46 -15.80 2.67
CA ALA A 89 -32.55 -14.85 2.61
C ALA A 89 -33.67 -15.30 1.65
N VAL A 90 -33.33 -15.81 0.47
CA VAL A 90 -34.30 -16.38 -0.49
C VAL A 90 -35.03 -17.58 0.10
N LYS A 91 -34.32 -18.51 0.74
CA LYS A 91 -34.91 -19.70 1.38
C LYS A 91 -35.84 -19.31 2.53
N THR A 92 -35.39 -18.40 3.40
CA THR A 92 -36.16 -17.94 4.55
C THR A 92 -37.39 -17.14 4.10
N ASN A 93 -37.27 -16.29 3.07
CA ASN A 93 -38.43 -15.64 2.47
C ASN A 93 -39.44 -16.69 2.00
N LYS A 94 -39.04 -17.72 1.24
CA LYS A 94 -39.96 -18.80 0.81
C LYS A 94 -40.66 -19.48 1.98
N ALA A 95 -39.93 -19.80 3.06
CA ALA A 95 -40.51 -20.41 4.25
C ALA A 95 -41.49 -19.47 4.97
N TYR A 96 -41.12 -18.20 5.10
CA TYR A 96 -41.97 -17.16 5.68
C TYR A 96 -43.28 -17.01 4.90
N TRP A 97 -43.18 -16.97 3.57
CA TRP A 97 -44.31 -16.98 2.66
C TRP A 97 -45.21 -18.21 2.88
N ALA A 98 -44.65 -19.40 3.00
CA ALA A 98 -45.41 -20.63 3.25
C ALA A 98 -46.15 -20.61 4.60
N ILE A 99 -45.53 -20.07 5.65
CA ILE A 99 -46.17 -19.90 6.98
C ILE A 99 -47.36 -18.94 6.90
N GLN A 100 -47.25 -17.89 6.09
CA GLN A 100 -48.33 -16.90 5.93
C GLN A 100 -49.47 -17.37 5.04
N GLN A 101 -49.32 -18.48 4.30
CA GLN A 101 -50.42 -19.04 3.53
C GLN A 101 -51.32 -19.89 4.45
N PRO A 102 -52.62 -19.55 4.60
CA PRO A 102 -53.53 -20.34 5.41
C PRO A 102 -53.76 -21.73 4.79
N PRO A 103 -53.98 -22.78 5.61
CA PRO A 103 -53.90 -24.18 5.18
C PRO A 103 -55.03 -24.67 4.25
N ASN A 104 -55.97 -23.83 3.80
CA ASN A 104 -57.08 -24.27 2.94
C ASN A 104 -57.55 -23.18 1.98
N PHE A 105 -57.17 -23.29 0.71
CA PHE A 105 -57.87 -22.65 -0.40
C PHE A 105 -58.22 -23.70 -1.45
N SER A 106 -59.11 -24.63 -1.05
CA SER A 106 -59.76 -25.58 -1.95
C SER A 106 -61.05 -25.03 -2.59
N ASN A 107 -61.53 -23.84 -2.21
CA ASN A 107 -62.80 -23.33 -2.73
C ASN A 107 -62.55 -22.19 -3.70
N LYS A 108 -62.78 -22.49 -4.98
CA LYS A 108 -62.59 -21.65 -6.17
C LYS A 108 -63.53 -20.43 -6.25
N GLU A 109 -64.30 -20.10 -5.23
CA GLU A 109 -65.31 -19.07 -5.32
C GLU A 109 -65.26 -18.14 -4.10
N ASN A 110 -65.11 -16.84 -4.38
CA ASN A 110 -65.38 -15.71 -3.47
C ASN A 110 -64.34 -15.25 -2.45
N LEU A 111 -63.05 -15.15 -2.79
CA LEU A 111 -62.11 -14.42 -1.94
C LEU A 111 -61.39 -13.29 -2.68
N LYS A 112 -62.15 -12.21 -2.94
CA LYS A 112 -61.64 -10.83 -2.94
C LYS A 112 -61.29 -10.44 -1.50
N LEU A 113 -60.34 -11.15 -0.87
CA LEU A 113 -59.69 -10.64 0.33
C LEU A 113 -58.38 -10.02 -0.11
N ASN A 114 -58.10 -8.82 0.40
CA ASN A 114 -56.85 -8.10 0.24
C ASN A 114 -55.67 -9.02 0.59
N TYR A 115 -55.15 -9.75 -0.39
CA TYR A 115 -53.89 -10.48 -0.26
C TYR A 115 -52.81 -9.41 -0.15
N ARG A 116 -52.53 -8.95 1.08
CA ARG A 116 -51.26 -8.32 1.39
C ARG A 116 -50.23 -9.38 1.07
N ILE A 117 -49.60 -9.28 -0.11
CA ILE A 117 -48.37 -9.96 -0.48
C ILE A 117 -47.43 -9.84 0.74
N PRO A 118 -47.11 -10.94 1.46
CA PRO A 118 -46.10 -10.91 2.51
C PRO A 118 -44.88 -10.11 2.04
N HIS A 119 -44.58 -9.01 2.71
CA HIS A 119 -43.38 -8.26 2.38
C HIS A 119 -42.19 -9.19 2.68
N SER A 120 -41.28 -9.35 1.72
CA SER A 120 -40.04 -10.08 1.94
C SER A 120 -39.38 -9.52 3.20
N ILE A 121 -39.06 -10.38 4.16
CA ILE A 121 -38.38 -9.97 5.39
C ILE A 121 -36.98 -9.40 5.11
N TRP A 122 -36.46 -9.63 3.89
CA TRP A 122 -35.21 -9.07 3.39
C TRP A 122 -35.31 -8.71 1.92
N GLN A 123 -34.84 -7.50 1.57
CA GLN A 123 -34.62 -7.01 0.21
C GLN A 123 -33.17 -6.55 0.10
N ILE A 124 -32.41 -7.11 -0.84
CA ILE A 124 -31.03 -6.69 -1.09
C ILE A 124 -30.97 -6.28 -2.55
N HIS A 125 -30.51 -5.06 -2.82
CA HIS A 125 -30.54 -4.49 -4.17
C HIS A 125 -29.17 -4.61 -4.84
N SER A 126 -28.13 -4.07 -4.19
CA SER A 126 -26.75 -4.15 -4.61
C SER A 126 -25.86 -3.76 -3.43
N SER A 127 -24.67 -4.35 -3.32
CA SER A 127 -23.66 -3.81 -2.41
C SER A 127 -22.34 -3.61 -3.13
N VAL A 128 -21.45 -2.88 -2.47
CA VAL A 128 -20.19 -2.44 -3.04
C VAL A 128 -19.07 -2.93 -2.11
N ILE A 129 -18.02 -3.49 -2.68
CA ILE A 129 -16.83 -3.96 -1.96
C ILE A 129 -15.58 -3.22 -2.42
N PRO A 130 -14.65 -2.90 -1.50
CA PRO A 130 -13.41 -2.25 -1.88
C PRO A 130 -12.50 -3.21 -2.67
N ILE A 131 -11.72 -2.67 -3.61
CA ILE A 131 -10.67 -3.40 -4.33
C ILE A 131 -9.49 -2.45 -4.50
N VAL A 132 -8.29 -2.96 -4.22
CA VAL A 132 -7.06 -2.23 -4.49
C VAL A 132 -6.38 -2.83 -5.72
N SER A 133 -5.98 -1.97 -6.65
CA SER A 133 -5.18 -2.37 -7.82
C SER A 133 -3.91 -1.53 -7.91
N GLN A 134 -2.84 -2.11 -8.44
CA GLN A 134 -1.58 -1.42 -8.68
C GLN A 134 -1.37 -1.27 -10.19
N ARG A 135 -1.11 -0.05 -10.66
CA ARG A 135 -0.74 0.24 -12.05
C ARG A 135 0.38 1.27 -12.07
N ASP A 136 1.42 1.01 -12.85
CA ASP A 136 2.55 1.92 -13.06
C ASP A 136 3.18 2.46 -11.75
N GLY A 137 3.26 1.61 -10.72
CA GLY A 137 3.80 1.99 -9.41
C GLY A 137 2.84 2.76 -8.50
N VAL A 138 1.60 2.99 -8.93
CA VAL A 138 0.57 3.70 -8.16
C VAL A 138 -0.50 2.72 -7.66
N PHE A 139 -0.91 2.87 -6.41
CA PHE A 139 -1.98 2.10 -5.80
C PHE A 139 -3.32 2.84 -5.91
N PHE A 140 -4.33 2.15 -6.42
CA PHE A 140 -5.69 2.67 -6.61
C PHE A 140 -6.67 1.91 -5.73
N LEU A 141 -7.25 2.60 -4.74
CA LEU A 141 -8.39 2.08 -4.00
C LEU A 141 -9.66 2.41 -4.79
N THR A 142 -10.35 1.37 -5.21
CA THR A 142 -11.57 1.43 -6.01
C THR A 142 -12.64 0.55 -5.39
N THR A 143 -13.80 0.50 -6.03
CA THR A 143 -14.93 -0.30 -5.56
C THR A 143 -15.48 -1.17 -6.67
N LYS A 144 -15.81 -2.42 -6.34
CA LYS A 144 -16.55 -3.35 -7.19
C LYS A 144 -17.98 -3.43 -6.72
N THR A 145 -18.92 -3.20 -7.63
CA THR A 145 -20.34 -3.45 -7.38
C THR A 145 -20.60 -4.95 -7.47
N VAL A 146 -21.14 -5.53 -6.40
CA VAL A 146 -21.67 -6.89 -6.38
C VAL A 146 -23.17 -6.77 -6.53
N ASP A 147 -23.62 -7.05 -7.74
CA ASP A 147 -25.03 -7.20 -8.00
C ASP A 147 -25.45 -8.63 -7.64
N LEU A 148 -26.26 -8.73 -6.60
CA LEU A 148 -26.75 -10.00 -6.11
C LEU A 148 -27.94 -10.51 -6.93
N PHE A 149 -28.55 -9.71 -7.82
CA PHE A 149 -29.78 -10.05 -8.54
C PHE A 149 -29.74 -9.77 -10.05
N LEU A 150 -28.61 -9.31 -10.60
CA LEU A 150 -28.35 -9.30 -12.03
C LEU A 150 -28.76 -10.67 -12.60
N GLN A 151 -29.78 -10.64 -13.44
CA GLN A 151 -30.44 -11.81 -13.99
C GLN A 151 -29.38 -12.77 -14.52
N SER A 152 -29.61 -14.04 -14.26
CA SER A 152 -28.93 -15.21 -14.81
C SER A 152 -28.74 -15.13 -16.34
N GLN A 153 -27.81 -14.30 -16.80
CA GLN A 153 -27.05 -14.52 -18.02
C GLN A 153 -25.89 -15.42 -17.61
N GLU A 154 -26.09 -16.72 -17.79
CA GLU A 154 -25.06 -17.75 -17.95
C GLU A 154 -23.88 -17.73 -16.97
N ILE A 155 -24.11 -17.56 -15.67
CA ILE A 155 -23.12 -18.02 -14.69
C ILE A 155 -23.33 -19.52 -14.53
N ASN A 156 -22.63 -20.33 -15.34
CA ASN A 156 -22.58 -21.77 -15.17
C ASN A 156 -22.09 -22.06 -13.72
N PRO A 157 -22.96 -22.60 -12.84
CA PRO A 157 -22.63 -22.78 -11.42
C PRO A 157 -21.43 -23.71 -11.22
N GLU A 158 -21.15 -24.61 -12.16
CA GLU A 158 -19.96 -25.47 -12.13
C GLU A 158 -18.66 -24.68 -12.34
N LYS A 159 -18.69 -23.63 -13.17
CA LYS A 159 -17.50 -22.80 -13.43
C LYS A 159 -17.17 -21.95 -12.21
N LEU A 160 -18.19 -21.40 -11.55
CA LEU A 160 -18.05 -20.65 -10.29
C LEU A 160 -17.56 -21.55 -9.16
N ALA A 161 -18.10 -22.77 -9.04
CA ALA A 161 -17.67 -23.75 -8.05
C ALA A 161 -16.21 -24.20 -8.29
N LYS A 162 -15.82 -24.46 -9.54
CA LYS A 162 -14.43 -24.82 -9.90
C LYS A 162 -13.43 -23.70 -9.60
N GLU A 163 -13.77 -22.44 -9.90
CA GLU A 163 -12.93 -21.30 -9.52
C GLU A 163 -12.85 -21.12 -8.01
N SER A 164 -13.97 -21.27 -7.29
CA SER A 164 -13.99 -21.23 -5.83
C SER A 164 -13.12 -22.33 -5.21
N GLN A 165 -13.16 -23.54 -5.76
CA GLN A 165 -12.35 -24.68 -5.31
C GLN A 165 -10.85 -24.40 -5.52
N LYS A 166 -10.45 -23.89 -6.70
CA LYS A 166 -9.06 -23.52 -7.00
C LYS A 166 -8.53 -22.45 -6.05
N ARG A 167 -9.34 -21.45 -5.73
CA ARG A 167 -8.98 -20.38 -4.80
C ARG A 167 -8.77 -20.92 -3.38
N ARG A 168 -9.62 -21.86 -2.93
CA ARG A 168 -9.47 -22.52 -1.63
C ARG A 168 -8.20 -23.36 -1.53
N GLN A 169 -7.88 -24.14 -2.56
CA GLN A 169 -6.63 -24.92 -2.60
C GLN A 169 -5.38 -24.04 -2.59
N SER A 170 -5.45 -22.87 -3.23
CA SER A 170 -4.37 -21.89 -3.21
C SER A 170 -4.14 -21.32 -1.81
N LEU A 171 -5.23 -21.06 -1.06
CA LEU A 171 -5.17 -20.63 0.35
C LEU A 171 -4.56 -21.72 1.25
N GLU A 172 -5.01 -22.97 1.11
CA GLU A 172 -4.50 -24.10 1.90
C GLU A 172 -2.99 -24.31 1.64
N SER A 173 -2.56 -24.18 0.38
CA SER A 173 -1.15 -24.24 0.02
C SER A 173 -0.33 -23.07 0.59
N TRP A 174 -0.91 -21.87 0.68
CA TRP A 174 -0.26 -20.72 1.28
C TRP A 174 -0.12 -20.86 2.80
N LEU A 175 -1.19 -21.32 3.49
CA LEU A 175 -1.16 -21.56 4.93
C LEU A 175 -0.10 -22.60 5.32
N LEU A 176 0.08 -23.65 4.52
CA LEU A 176 1.12 -24.65 4.73
C LEU A 176 2.53 -24.06 4.60
N LYS A 177 2.78 -23.25 3.56
CA LYS A 177 4.08 -22.56 3.40
C LYS A 177 4.41 -21.60 4.54
N MET A 178 3.39 -21.00 5.15
CA MET A 178 3.55 -20.12 6.31
C MET A 178 3.83 -20.87 7.63
N HIS A 179 3.63 -22.19 7.68
CA HIS A 179 3.96 -23.02 8.84
C HIS A 179 5.32 -23.73 8.72
N GLU A 180 5.96 -23.66 7.55
CA GLU A 180 7.30 -24.23 7.30
C GLU A 180 8.43 -23.19 7.42
N LEU A 181 8.11 -21.94 7.79
CA LEU A 181 9.04 -20.86 8.16
C LEU A 181 9.00 -20.63 9.68
#